data_AF-A0A955EZT8-F1
#
_entry.id   AF-A0A955EZT8-F1
#
_cell.length_a   1.000
_cell.length_b   1.000
_cell.length_c   1.000
_cell.angle_alpha   90.00
_cell.angle_beta   90.00
_cell.angle_gamma   90.00
#
_symmetry.space_group_name_H-M   'P 1'
#
loop_
_entity.id
_entity.type
_entity.pdbx_description
1 polymer ?
#
loop_
_entity_poly.entity_id
_entity_poly.type
_entity_poly.pdbx_seq_one_letter_code
_entity_poly.pdbx_strand_id
1 'polypeptide(L)'
;MLVAQAPAANAMGDRVLEGIMDTSRASKDVTTRPVFRCFKWRAAAYFGLSKRRVAVSRPVQIHVSLLDEAVEVWRPVFAEDLGGDVYRIAEQPYDRDLEIWQFEPGDVVVCRRVDSSEGRILAATKKATELG
;
A
#
# COMPACT_ATOMS: atom_id res chain seq x y z
N MET A 1 45.38 48.01 24.18
CA MET A 1 45.90 48.00 25.57
C MET A 1 45.35 46.75 26.25
N LEU A 2 46.24 45.90 26.77
CA LEU A 2 46.12 44.83 27.79
C LEU A 2 44.81 44.03 27.96
N VAL A 3 44.80 42.71 27.71
CA VAL A 3 45.28 41.56 28.54
C VAL A 3 44.12 40.88 29.28
N ALA A 4 44.14 39.56 29.16
CA ALA A 4 43.30 38.51 29.73
C ALA A 4 42.91 38.67 31.21
N GLN A 5 41.76 38.07 31.58
CA GLN A 5 41.66 37.19 32.75
C GLN A 5 40.32 36.46 32.84
N ALA A 6 40.37 35.12 32.81
CA ALA A 6 39.48 34.27 33.61
C ALA A 6 40.04 34.22 35.04
N PRO A 7 39.20 33.98 36.07
CA PRO A 7 39.28 32.67 36.71
C PRO A 7 37.99 32.15 37.42
N ALA A 8 38.15 30.92 37.92
CA ALA A 8 37.48 30.24 39.04
C ALA A 8 36.10 29.62 38.74
N ALA A 9 36.01 28.30 38.57
CA ALA A 9 36.13 27.24 39.58
C ALA A 9 34.93 27.22 40.55
N ASN A 10 33.98 26.31 40.29
CA ASN A 10 33.14 25.72 41.32
C ASN A 10 33.28 24.20 41.24
N ALA A 11 33.94 23.66 42.27
CA ALA A 11 33.91 22.26 42.63
C ALA A 11 32.69 22.01 43.52
N MET A 12 31.98 20.89 43.29
CA MET A 12 31.58 19.88 44.30
C MET A 12 30.46 19.04 43.71
N GLY A 13 30.60 17.72 43.73
CA GLY A 13 29.47 16.82 43.43
C GLY A 13 29.85 15.41 43.02
N ASP A 14 30.67 14.75 43.83
CA ASP A 14 30.89 13.30 43.80
C ASP A 14 29.58 12.51 43.85
N ARG A 15 29.38 11.56 42.93
CA ARG A 15 29.23 10.11 43.21
C ARG A 15 28.66 9.33 42.02
N VAL A 16 29.52 8.44 41.51
CA VAL A 16 29.29 6.98 41.28
C VAL A 16 27.90 6.55 40.82
N LEU A 17 27.83 5.94 39.63
CA LEU A 17 27.39 4.54 39.45
C LEU A 17 27.76 4.05 38.03
N GLU A 18 28.31 2.83 38.00
CA GLU A 18 28.64 2.07 36.81
C GLU A 18 27.38 1.70 36.00
N GLY A 19 27.55 1.49 34.70
CA GLY A 19 26.48 1.03 33.82
C GLY A 19 26.97 0.77 32.41
N ILE A 20 27.56 -0.41 32.22
CA ILE A 20 27.97 -1.01 30.95
C ILE A 20 26.70 -1.51 30.22
N MET A 21 26.79 -1.61 28.89
CA MET A 21 25.87 -2.21 27.89
C MET A 21 24.92 -1.22 27.20
N ASP A 22 25.20 -0.85 25.96
CA ASP A 22 25.03 -1.59 24.68
C ASP A 22 23.70 -1.26 24.00
N THR A 23 23.86 -1.06 22.71
CA THR A 23 22.92 -0.83 21.63
C THR A 23 21.48 -1.33 21.84
N SER A 24 20.50 -0.47 21.55
CA SER A 24 19.32 -0.85 20.77
C SER A 24 18.47 0.36 20.38
N ARG A 25 18.47 0.59 19.08
CA ARG A 25 17.58 1.46 18.30
C ARG A 25 16.13 0.98 18.48
N ALA A 26 15.38 1.63 19.36
CA ALA A 26 13.94 1.39 19.51
C ALA A 26 13.19 2.08 18.35
N SER A 27 13.00 1.33 17.27
CA SER A 27 12.02 1.59 16.22
C SER A 27 10.62 1.59 16.85
N LYS A 28 9.90 2.72 16.74
CA LYS A 28 8.50 2.79 17.16
C LYS A 28 7.66 2.14 16.08
N ASP A 29 7.34 0.87 16.31
CA ASP A 29 6.39 0.09 15.54
C ASP A 29 4.99 0.68 15.75
N VAL A 30 4.55 1.50 14.79
CA VAL A 30 3.17 1.97 14.66
C VAL A 30 2.37 0.82 14.06
N THR A 31 1.88 -0.06 14.94
CA THR A 31 0.90 -1.08 14.56
C THR A 31 -0.47 -0.41 14.39
N THR A 32 -0.67 0.23 13.24
CA THR A 32 -2.00 0.70 12.83
C THR A 32 -2.81 -0.53 12.40
N ARG A 33 -3.81 -0.87 13.21
CA ARG A 33 -4.84 -1.85 12.86
C ARG A 33 -5.79 -1.21 11.86
N PRO A 34 -5.93 -1.71 10.62
CA PRO A 34 -7.05 -1.31 9.80
C PRO A 34 -8.28 -2.11 10.21
N VAL A 35 -9.27 -1.39 10.73
CA VAL A 35 -10.64 -1.84 10.97
C VAL A 35 -11.31 -2.02 9.60
N PHE A 36 -11.04 -3.15 8.92
CA PHE A 36 -11.81 -3.53 7.74
C PHE A 36 -13.14 -4.12 8.19
N ARG A 37 -14.18 -3.29 8.17
CA ARG A 37 -15.57 -3.72 8.37
C ARG A 37 -15.98 -4.67 7.24
N CYS A 38 -16.30 -5.88 7.68
CA CYS A 38 -16.94 -6.98 6.99
C CYS A 38 -18.22 -6.53 6.26
N PHE A 39 -18.21 -6.52 4.94
CA PHE A 39 -19.44 -6.58 4.15
C PHE A 39 -19.70 -8.06 3.80
N LYS A 40 -20.82 -8.58 4.31
CA LYS A 40 -21.30 -9.94 4.08
C LYS A 40 -21.75 -10.07 2.63
N TRP A 41 -21.15 -11.00 1.90
CA TRP A 41 -21.54 -11.37 0.54
C TRP A 41 -22.57 -12.49 0.55
N ARG A 42 -23.64 -12.32 -0.22
CA ARG A 42 -24.63 -13.37 -0.51
C ARG A 42 -24.43 -13.81 -1.96
N ALA A 43 -23.94 -15.03 -2.12
CA ALA A 43 -23.64 -15.65 -3.41
C ALA A 43 -24.91 -15.89 -4.25
N ALA A 44 -24.85 -15.55 -5.54
CA ALA A 44 -25.75 -16.09 -6.55
C ALA A 44 -24.95 -16.40 -7.82
N ALA A 45 -24.96 -17.67 -8.20
CA ALA A 45 -24.27 -18.25 -9.34
C ALA A 45 -25.22 -18.39 -10.53
N TYR A 46 -24.73 -18.22 -11.77
CA TYR A 46 -25.26 -18.83 -13.01
C TYR A 46 -24.10 -19.00 -14.00
N PHE A 47 -23.54 -20.20 -14.21
CA PHE A 47 -23.89 -21.24 -15.20
C PHE A 47 -23.76 -20.85 -16.69
N GLY A 48 -22.79 -21.45 -17.39
CA GLY A 48 -22.68 -21.43 -18.85
C GLY A 48 -21.38 -22.08 -19.37
N LEU A 49 -21.51 -23.18 -20.10
CA LEU A 49 -20.45 -24.13 -20.50
C LEU A 49 -19.24 -23.54 -21.26
N SER A 50 -18.04 -23.99 -20.90
CA SER A 50 -17.09 -24.68 -21.79
C SER A 50 -15.90 -25.15 -20.95
N LYS A 51 -15.44 -26.39 -21.13
CA LYS A 51 -14.24 -26.92 -20.46
C LYS A 51 -12.97 -26.27 -21.04
N ARG A 52 -12.84 -24.94 -20.94
CA ARG A 52 -11.51 -24.33 -20.92
C ARG A 52 -10.86 -24.84 -19.64
N ARG A 53 -9.57 -25.19 -19.69
CA ARG A 53 -8.79 -25.20 -18.46
C ARG A 53 -8.96 -23.80 -17.91
N VAL A 54 -9.82 -23.64 -16.91
CA VAL A 54 -9.83 -22.44 -16.08
C VAL A 54 -8.46 -22.53 -15.43
N ALA A 55 -7.48 -21.87 -16.03
CA ALA A 55 -6.28 -21.54 -15.29
C ALA A 55 -6.83 -20.85 -14.06
N VAL A 56 -6.67 -21.49 -12.90
CA VAL A 56 -7.11 -20.91 -11.64
C VAL A 56 -6.12 -19.79 -11.38
N SER A 57 -6.37 -18.64 -12.02
CA SER A 57 -5.64 -17.41 -11.77
C SER A 57 -5.88 -17.08 -10.31
N ARG A 58 -4.81 -17.01 -9.53
CA ARG A 58 -4.92 -16.64 -8.12
C ARG A 58 -5.49 -15.22 -8.07
N PRO A 59 -6.48 -14.95 -7.22
CA PRO A 59 -6.91 -13.58 -7.00
C PRO A 59 -5.74 -12.82 -6.37
N VAL A 60 -5.28 -11.79 -7.06
CA VAL A 60 -4.22 -10.88 -6.62
C VAL A 60 -4.87 -9.54 -6.27
N GLN A 61 -4.35 -8.87 -5.25
CA GLN A 61 -4.74 -7.49 -4.95
C GLN A 61 -3.85 -6.54 -5.74
N ILE A 62 -4.49 -5.69 -6.54
CA ILE A 62 -3.84 -4.56 -7.23
C ILE A 62 -4.48 -3.26 -6.77
N HIS A 63 -3.91 -2.12 -7.15
CA HIS A 63 -4.39 -0.80 -6.79
C HIS A 63 -4.80 -0.03 -8.04
N VAL A 64 -5.96 0.60 -8.00
CA VAL A 64 -6.51 1.45 -9.07
C VAL A 64 -6.62 2.87 -8.55
N SER A 65 -6.23 3.85 -9.37
CA SER A 65 -6.33 5.26 -9.00
C SER A 65 -7.78 5.73 -9.00
N LEU A 66 -8.16 6.56 -8.03
CA LEU A 66 -9.43 7.29 -8.03
C LEU A 66 -9.25 8.63 -8.74
N LEU A 67 -10.11 8.92 -9.71
CA LEU A 67 -9.99 10.08 -10.59
C LEU A 67 -10.67 11.35 -10.06
N ASP A 68 -11.59 11.23 -9.10
CA ASP A 68 -12.35 12.37 -8.55
C ASP A 68 -11.80 12.91 -7.23
N GLU A 69 -10.69 12.33 -6.75
CA GLU A 69 -10.04 12.74 -5.51
C GLU A 69 -9.05 13.89 -5.75
N ALA A 70 -9.02 14.85 -4.81
CA ALA A 70 -8.13 16.01 -4.90
C ALA A 70 -6.63 15.66 -4.72
N VAL A 71 -6.37 14.43 -4.27
CA VAL A 71 -5.03 13.87 -4.04
C VAL A 71 -4.95 12.50 -4.70
N GLU A 72 -3.72 12.00 -4.89
CA GLU A 72 -3.52 10.66 -5.43
C GLU A 72 -4.00 9.61 -4.40
N VAL A 73 -5.20 9.08 -4.64
CA VAL A 73 -5.79 8.01 -3.82
C VAL A 73 -5.80 6.72 -4.62
N TRP A 74 -5.38 5.65 -3.95
CA TRP A 74 -5.30 4.31 -4.51
C TRP A 74 -6.33 3.40 -3.85
N ARG A 75 -7.17 2.77 -4.66
CA ARG A 75 -8.18 1.81 -4.21
C ARG A 75 -7.67 0.38 -4.41
N PRO A 76 -7.57 -0.45 -3.35
CA PRO A 76 -7.23 -1.86 -3.51
C PRO A 76 -8.42 -2.61 -4.13
N VAL A 77 -8.14 -3.36 -5.18
CA VAL A 77 -9.11 -4.13 -5.96
C VAL A 77 -8.61 -5.56 -6.19
N PHE A 78 -9.54 -6.50 -6.37
CA PHE A 78 -9.18 -7.87 -6.73
C PHE A 78 -9.01 -7.99 -8.25
N ALA A 79 -8.00 -8.76 -8.67
CA ALA A 79 -7.72 -9.02 -10.06
C ALA A 79 -7.25 -10.47 -10.29
N GLU A 80 -7.52 -10.97 -11.50
CA GLU A 80 -6.99 -12.22 -12.02
C GLU A 80 -5.61 -11.96 -12.64
N ASP A 81 -4.59 -12.66 -12.16
CA ASP A 81 -3.27 -12.67 -12.79
C ASP A 81 -3.31 -13.44 -14.12
N LEU A 82 -3.08 -12.73 -15.24
CA LEU A 82 -3.02 -13.31 -16.58
C LEU A 82 -1.58 -13.66 -16.99
N GLY A 83 -0.59 -13.31 -16.17
CA GLY A 83 0.84 -13.55 -16.38
C GLY A 83 1.63 -12.30 -16.76
N GLY A 84 2.91 -12.30 -16.35
CA GLY A 84 3.81 -11.17 -16.56
C GLY A 84 3.41 -9.97 -15.69
N ASP A 85 3.15 -8.84 -16.33
CA ASP A 85 2.67 -7.61 -15.68
C ASP A 85 1.18 -7.35 -16.00
N VAL A 86 0.44 -8.35 -16.51
CA VAL A 86 -0.92 -8.18 -17.03
C VAL A 86 -1.94 -8.83 -16.10
N TYR A 87 -2.98 -8.06 -15.77
CA TYR A 87 -4.01 -8.45 -14.81
C TYR A 87 -5.39 -8.10 -15.37
N ARG A 88 -6.42 -8.89 -15.07
CA ARG A 88 -7.82 -8.51 -15.31
C ARG A 88 -8.48 -8.11 -14.00
N ILE A 89 -9.07 -6.93 -13.92
CA ILE A 89 -9.82 -6.51 -12.74
C ILE A 89 -11.04 -7.43 -12.58
N ALA A 90 -11.16 -8.07 -11.43
CA ALA A 90 -12.26 -8.98 -11.16
C ALA A 90 -13.56 -8.22 -10.97
N GLU A 91 -14.67 -8.87 -11.30
CA GLU A 91 -16.00 -8.32 -11.01
C GLU A 91 -16.21 -8.15 -9.50
N GLN A 92 -16.47 -6.92 -9.08
CA GLN A 92 -16.70 -6.58 -7.68
C GLN A 92 -17.59 -5.34 -7.56
N PRO A 93 -18.44 -5.28 -6.52
CA PRO A 93 -19.32 -4.16 -6.28
C PRO A 93 -18.49 -2.94 -5.88
N TYR A 94 -18.75 -1.83 -6.54
CA TYR A 94 -18.35 -0.48 -6.13
C TYR A 94 -19.45 0.49 -6.58
N ASP A 95 -19.50 1.65 -5.94
CA ASP A 95 -20.47 2.68 -6.25
C ASP A 95 -19.84 3.71 -7.19
N ARG A 96 -20.32 3.74 -8.44
CA ARG A 96 -19.82 4.63 -9.49
C ARG A 96 -20.18 6.10 -9.26
N ASP A 97 -21.19 6.35 -8.43
CA ASP A 97 -21.62 7.72 -8.08
C ASP A 97 -20.78 8.29 -6.92
N LEU A 98 -20.05 7.42 -6.19
CA LEU A 98 -19.21 7.81 -5.06
C LEU A 98 -17.70 7.71 -5.34
N GLU A 99 -17.27 6.77 -6.19
CA GLU A 99 -15.86 6.55 -6.51
C GLU A 99 -15.68 6.38 -8.02
N ILE A 100 -14.94 7.29 -8.67
CA ILE A 100 -14.59 7.14 -10.09
C ILE A 100 -13.24 6.44 -10.21
N TRP A 101 -13.26 5.14 -10.53
CA TRP A 101 -12.04 4.37 -10.74
C TRP A 101 -11.44 4.63 -12.12
N GLN A 102 -10.11 4.67 -12.21
CA GLN A 102 -9.39 4.81 -13.48
C GLN A 102 -9.65 3.64 -14.43
N PHE A 103 -9.85 2.43 -13.89
CA PHE A 103 -10.10 1.22 -14.65
C PHE A 103 -11.29 0.48 -14.04
N GLU A 104 -12.16 -0.06 -14.89
CA GLU A 104 -13.40 -0.72 -14.45
C GLU A 104 -13.19 -2.23 -14.27
N PRO A 105 -14.05 -2.90 -13.49
CA PRO A 105 -14.13 -4.36 -13.50
C PRO A 105 -14.25 -4.92 -14.92
N GLY A 106 -13.53 -6.02 -15.18
CA GLY A 106 -13.43 -6.62 -16.51
C GLY A 106 -12.31 -6.05 -17.39
N ASP A 107 -11.78 -4.86 -17.08
CA ASP A 107 -10.65 -4.30 -17.82
C ASP A 107 -9.39 -5.15 -17.61
N VAL A 108 -8.61 -5.32 -18.70
CA VAL A 108 -7.29 -5.91 -18.65
C VAL A 108 -6.26 -4.78 -18.58
N VAL A 109 -5.47 -4.76 -17.53
CA VAL A 109 -4.53 -3.69 -17.18
C VAL A 109 -3.11 -4.21 -17.03
N VAL A 110 -2.15 -3.33 -17.30
CA VAL A 110 -0.75 -3.56 -16.97
C VAL A 110 -0.45 -2.91 -15.62
N CYS A 111 0.05 -3.71 -14.68
CA CYS A 111 0.44 -3.22 -13.36
C CYS A 111 1.95 -2.98 -13.25
N ARG A 112 2.31 -1.98 -12.46
CA ARG A 112 3.70 -1.67 -12.08
C ARG A 112 3.79 -1.44 -10.60
N ARG A 113 4.98 -1.65 -10.05
CA ARG A 113 5.26 -1.28 -8.67
C ARG A 113 5.49 0.23 -8.59
N VAL A 114 4.68 0.90 -7.79
CA VAL A 114 4.73 2.36 -7.57
C VAL A 114 4.95 2.62 -6.09
N ASP A 115 5.72 3.66 -5.76
CA ASP A 115 5.95 4.07 -4.38
C ASP A 115 4.82 5.04 -3.98
N SER A 116 4.10 4.69 -2.91
CA SER A 116 3.02 5.48 -2.33
C SER A 116 3.38 5.91 -0.91
N SER A 117 2.55 6.75 -0.30
CA SER A 117 2.68 7.13 1.11
C SER A 117 2.66 5.93 2.08
N GLU A 118 1.99 4.84 1.69
CA GLU A 118 1.88 3.60 2.47
C GLU A 118 2.95 2.56 2.12
N GLY A 119 3.85 2.89 1.18
CA GLY A 119 4.91 2.01 0.70
C GLY A 119 4.71 1.57 -0.74
N ARG A 120 5.39 0.50 -1.15
CA ARG A 120 5.41 0.07 -2.55
C ARG A 120 4.19 -0.79 -2.87
N ILE A 121 3.30 -0.26 -3.71
CA ILE A 121 2.04 -0.90 -4.14
C ILE A 121 2.14 -1.43 -5.57
N LEU A 122 1.27 -2.38 -5.92
CA LEU A 122 1.10 -2.86 -7.30
C LEU A 122 -0.05 -2.08 -7.94
N ALA A 123 0.26 -1.05 -8.72
CA ALA A 123 -0.71 -0.12 -9.30
C ALA A 123 -0.98 -0.41 -10.78
N ALA A 124 -2.23 -0.37 -11.19
CA ALA A 124 -2.62 -0.38 -12.60
C ALA A 124 -2.21 0.94 -13.26
N THR A 125 -1.53 0.86 -14.40
CA THR A 125 -0.96 2.05 -15.07
C THR A 125 -1.56 2.33 -16.45
N LYS A 126 -1.99 1.29 -17.15
CA LYS A 126 -2.60 1.41 -18.49
C LYS A 126 -3.43 0.19 -18.85
N LYS A 127 -4.33 0.31 -19.83
CA LYS A 127 -5.03 -0.85 -20.40
C LYS A 127 -4.08 -1.66 -21.28
N ALA A 128 -4.15 -2.99 -21.17
CA ALA A 128 -3.36 -3.89 -22.01
C ALA A 128 -3.77 -3.81 -23.49
N THR A 129 -5.02 -3.42 -23.78
CA THR A 129 -5.53 -3.20 -25.13
C THR A 129 -4.81 -2.04 -25.85
N GLU A 130 -4.21 -1.11 -25.13
CA GLU A 130 -3.49 0.05 -25.68
C GLU A 130 -2.03 -0.26 -26.07
N LEU A 131 -1.65 -1.54 -26.11
CA LEU A 131 -0.33 -1.99 -26.53
C LEU A 131 -0.23 -2.31 -28.05
N GLY A 132 -1.21 -1.87 -28.84
CA GLY A 132 -1.31 -2.09 -30.29
C GLY A 132 -0.51 -1.12 -31.14
#